data_AF-A0A699S3X3-F1
#
_entry.id   AF-A0A699S3X3-F1
#
_cell.length_a   1.000
_cell.length_b   1.000
_cell.length_c   1.000
_cell.angle_alpha   90.00
_cell.angle_beta   90.00
_cell.angle_gamma   90.00
#
_symmetry.space_group_name_H-M   'P 1'
#
loop_
_entity.id
_entity.type
_entity.pdbx_description
1 polymer ?
#
loop_
_entity_poly.entity_id
_entity_poly.type
_entity_poly.pdbx_seq_one_letter_code
_entity_poly.pdbx_strand_id
1 'polypeptide(L)'
;RIDLDGHEKIMRDAIKIVQKYHDPLIDEQIQAWKKGARNEVKDILDKLITHENSKLTPEEIKAQILEIMIAIIDNPSNAIEWAMAEMISEPLIPNRAIKEIDDIVGCNRLVEESDVPSRT
;
A
#
# COMPACT_ATOMS: atom_id res chain seq x y z
N ARG A 1 30.88 -13.06 2.96
CA ARG A 1 31.15 -11.69 2.46
C ARG A 1 29.83 -11.22 1.87
N ILE A 2 29.16 -10.27 2.52
CA ILE A 2 27.83 -9.79 2.10
C ILE A 2 28.04 -8.93 0.84
N ASP A 3 27.36 -9.28 -0.25
CA ASP A 3 27.42 -8.53 -1.51
C ASP A 3 26.55 -7.28 -1.43
N LEU A 4 27.04 -6.29 -0.68
CA LEU A 4 26.32 -5.03 -0.45
C LEU A 4 26.07 -4.24 -1.75
N ASP A 5 26.96 -4.38 -2.74
CA ASP A 5 26.88 -3.67 -4.03
C ASP A 5 25.74 -4.23 -4.91
N GLY A 6 25.57 -5.56 -4.91
CA GLY A 6 24.44 -6.23 -5.56
C GLY A 6 23.09 -5.82 -4.97
N HIS A 7 22.96 -5.80 -3.65
CA HIS A 7 21.74 -5.38 -2.97
C HIS A 7 21.41 -3.89 -3.17
N GLU A 8 22.42 -3.01 -3.17
CA GLU A 8 22.24 -1.59 -3.46
C GLU A 8 21.69 -1.36 -4.87
N LYS A 9 22.24 -2.06 -5.86
CA LYS A 9 21.77 -1.97 -7.25
C LYS A 9 20.32 -2.41 -7.40
N ILE A 10 19.96 -3.53 -6.78
CA ILE A 10 18.59 -4.06 -6.79
C ILE A 10 17.62 -3.03 -6.17
N MET A 11 17.95 -2.49 -5.00
CA MET A 11 17.12 -1.50 -4.32
C MET A 11 16.94 -0.24 -5.18
N ARG A 12 18.02 0.24 -5.80
CA ARG A 12 17.99 1.41 -6.69
C ARG A 12 17.09 1.18 -7.91
N ASP A 13 17.15 -0.01 -8.50
CA ASP A 13 16.32 -0.35 -9.66
C ASP A 13 14.84 -0.51 -9.26
N ALA A 14 14.56 -1.09 -8.09
CA ALA A 14 13.19 -1.15 -7.54
C ALA A 14 12.60 0.25 -7.30
N ILE A 15 13.36 1.16 -6.67
CA ILE A 15 12.91 2.54 -6.44
C ILE A 15 12.60 3.25 -7.76
N LYS A 16 13.45 3.10 -8.79
CA LYS A 16 13.20 3.69 -10.11
C LYS A 16 11.91 3.18 -10.75
N ILE A 17 11.61 1.90 -10.60
CA ILE A 17 10.36 1.31 -11.10
C ILE A 17 9.18 1.96 -10.40
N VAL A 18 9.22 2.05 -9.06
CA VAL A 18 8.16 2.66 -8.26
C VAL A 18 7.95 4.13 -8.64
N GLN A 19 9.02 4.93 -8.72
CA GLN A 19 8.98 6.34 -9.12
C GLN A 19 8.38 6.53 -10.52
N LYS A 20 8.76 5.68 -11.48
CA LYS A 20 8.24 5.73 -12.85
C LYS A 20 6.71 5.67 -12.91
N TYR A 21 6.07 4.94 -11.98
CA TYR A 21 4.62 4.78 -11.98
C TYR A 21 3.89 5.79 -11.08
N HIS A 22 4.44 6.13 -9.90
CA HIS A 22 3.73 7.01 -8.98
C HIS A 22 3.97 8.50 -9.24
N ASP A 23 5.15 8.91 -9.73
CA ASP A 23 5.47 10.33 -9.91
C ASP A 23 4.46 11.04 -10.83
N PRO A 24 4.05 10.47 -11.98
CA PRO A 24 3.05 11.10 -12.84
C PRO A 24 1.70 11.27 -12.13
N LEU A 25 1.29 10.30 -11.32
CA LEU A 25 0.02 10.34 -10.58
C LEU A 25 0.03 11.42 -9.50
N ILE A 26 1.16 11.56 -8.80
CA ILE A 26 1.36 12.63 -7.82
C ILE A 26 1.35 13.99 -8.50
N ASP A 27 2.05 14.12 -9.62
CA ASP A 27 2.09 15.37 -10.39
C ASP A 27 0.70 15.78 -10.89
N GLU A 28 -0.08 14.82 -11.41
CA GLU A 28 -1.47 15.05 -11.82
C GLU A 28 -2.33 15.56 -10.66
N GLN A 29 -2.22 14.96 -9.48
CA GLN A 29 -2.98 15.38 -8.30
C GLN A 29 -2.56 16.77 -7.79
N ILE A 30 -1.26 17.07 -7.78
CA ILE A 30 -0.73 18.42 -7.47
C ILE A 30 -1.31 19.44 -8.46
N GLN A 31 -1.35 19.13 -9.76
CA GLN A 31 -1.92 20.02 -10.77
C GLN A 31 -3.43 20.17 -10.61
N ALA A 32 -4.15 19.13 -10.20
CA ALA A 32 -5.59 19.18 -9.93
C ALA A 32 -5.91 20.16 -8.79
N TRP A 33 -5.12 20.16 -7.71
CA TRP A 33 -5.23 21.15 -6.63
C TRP A 33 -4.90 22.57 -7.11
N LYS A 34 -3.81 22.75 -7.87
CA LYS A 34 -3.42 24.07 -8.42
C LYS A 34 -4.49 24.66 -9.34
N LYS A 35 -5.19 23.83 -10.10
CA LYS A 35 -6.26 24.23 -11.03
C LYS A 35 -7.64 24.33 -10.37
N GLY A 36 -7.77 23.98 -9.08
CA GLY A 36 -9.05 23.93 -8.37
C GLY A 36 -9.99 22.81 -8.84
N ALA A 37 -9.49 21.86 -9.64
CA ALA A 37 -10.25 20.67 -10.04
C ALA A 37 -10.42 19.67 -8.87
N ARG A 38 -9.58 19.79 -7.85
CA ARG A 38 -9.69 19.09 -6.56
C ARG A 38 -9.80 20.13 -5.45
N ASN A 39 -10.80 19.97 -4.58
CA ASN A 39 -11.19 20.97 -3.58
C ASN A 39 -11.55 20.36 -2.21
N GLU A 40 -11.43 19.05 -2.09
CA GLU A 40 -11.75 18.31 -0.87
C GLU A 40 -10.61 17.32 -0.59
N VAL A 41 -10.23 17.21 0.68
CA VAL A 41 -9.21 16.27 1.16
C VAL A 41 -9.85 14.90 1.32
N LYS A 42 -9.44 13.94 0.50
CA LYS A 42 -9.99 12.57 0.49
C LYS A 42 -8.98 11.52 0.91
N ASP A 43 -7.70 11.75 0.65
CA ASP A 43 -6.63 10.78 0.89
C ASP A 43 -5.38 11.41 1.52
N ILE A 44 -4.37 10.58 1.78
CA ILE A 44 -3.11 10.99 2.39
C ILE A 44 -2.35 11.96 1.47
N LEU A 45 -2.38 11.74 0.15
CA LEU A 45 -1.71 12.60 -0.81
C LEU A 45 -2.33 14.01 -0.81
N ASP A 46 -3.66 14.12 -0.68
CA ASP A 46 -4.32 15.41 -0.49
C ASP A 46 -3.86 16.11 0.78
N LYS A 47 -3.70 15.38 1.89
CA LYS A 47 -3.20 15.95 3.14
C LYS A 47 -1.77 16.48 3.01
N LEU A 48 -0.91 15.79 2.25
CA LEU A 48 0.45 16.24 1.99
C LEU A 48 0.47 17.49 1.10
N ILE A 49 -0.36 17.54 0.06
CA ILE A 49 -0.45 18.68 -0.87
C ILE A 49 -1.02 19.93 -0.19
N THR A 50 -2.01 19.76 0.68
CA THR A 50 -2.70 20.86 1.36
C THR A 50 -2.07 21.25 2.69
N HIS A 51 -0.94 20.64 3.07
CA HIS A 51 -0.34 20.83 4.38
C HIS A 51 0.08 22.30 4.61
N GLU A 52 -0.55 22.97 5.57
CA GLU A 52 -0.37 24.42 5.79
C GLU A 52 0.90 24.78 6.57
N ASN A 53 1.39 23.87 7.44
CA ASN A 53 2.50 24.16 8.37
C ASN A 53 3.89 24.03 7.74
N SER A 54 3.99 23.34 6.61
CA SER A 54 5.21 23.27 5.80
C SER A 54 4.78 23.13 4.35
N LYS A 55 4.98 24.18 3.55
CA LYS A 55 4.77 24.08 2.10
C LYS A 55 5.79 23.10 1.53
N LEU A 56 5.40 21.83 1.46
CA LEU A 56 6.22 20.78 0.88
C LEU A 56 6.43 21.06 -0.60
N THR A 57 7.65 20.88 -1.07
CA THR A 57 7.93 20.89 -2.51
C THR A 57 7.35 19.63 -3.16
N PRO A 58 7.06 19.65 -4.48
CA PRO A 58 6.66 18.44 -5.20
C PRO A 58 7.62 17.26 -4.97
N GLU A 59 8.91 17.54 -4.88
CA GLU A 59 9.95 16.54 -4.62
C GLU A 59 9.84 15.94 -3.21
N GLU A 60 9.55 16.77 -2.20
CA GLU A 60 9.33 16.32 -0.83
C GLU A 60 8.05 15.47 -0.71
N ILE A 61 6.98 15.84 -1.41
CA ILE A 61 5.74 15.05 -1.45
C ILE A 61 6.00 13.68 -2.07
N LYS A 62 6.71 13.62 -3.20
CA LYS A 62 7.09 12.35 -3.86
C LYS A 62 7.94 11.47 -2.94
N ALA A 63 8.93 12.06 -2.27
CA ALA A 63 9.78 11.35 -1.33
C ALA A 63 8.99 10.74 -0.16
N GLN A 64 8.07 11.50 0.44
CA GLN A 64 7.23 11.02 1.54
C GLN A 64 6.27 9.91 1.09
N ILE A 65 5.66 10.02 -0.09
CA ILE A 65 4.82 8.95 -0.63
C ILE A 65 5.63 7.67 -0.87
N LEU A 66 6.84 7.78 -1.41
CA LEU A 66 7.74 6.64 -1.58
C LEU A 66 8.09 5.99 -0.23
N GLU A 67 8.42 6.79 0.79
CA GLU A 67 8.74 6.29 2.13
C GLU A 67 7.54 5.54 2.75
N ILE A 68 6.34 6.11 2.64
CA ILE A 68 5.09 5.49 3.09
C ILE A 68 4.86 4.17 2.34
N MET A 69 5.04 4.14 1.01
CA MET A 69 4.88 2.92 0.23
C MET A 69 5.86 1.83 0.65
N ILE A 70 7.14 2.17 0.87
CA ILE A 70 8.14 1.19 1.34
C ILE A 70 7.75 0.63 2.71
N ALA A 71 7.36 1.50 3.65
CA ALA A 71 6.94 1.09 4.99
C ALA A 71 5.68 0.20 4.97
N ILE A 72 4.74 0.48 4.07
CA ILE A 72 3.50 -0.27 3.92
C ILE A 72 3.69 -1.58 3.15
N ILE A 73 4.63 -1.68 2.20
CA ILE A 73 4.81 -2.89 1.38
C ILE A 73 5.62 -3.96 2.13
N ASP A 74 6.69 -3.57 2.83
CA ASP A 74 7.62 -4.52 3.47
C ASP A 74 6.96 -5.32 4.61
N ASN A 75 6.03 -4.70 5.33
CA ASN A 75 5.42 -5.25 6.54
C ASN A 75 4.36 -6.37 6.28
N PRO A 76 3.30 -6.14 5.48
CA PRO A 76 2.29 -7.16 5.21
C PRO A 76 2.77 -8.22 4.23
N SER A 77 3.72 -7.94 3.33
CA SER A 77 4.19 -8.94 2.35
C SER A 77 4.80 -10.16 3.03
N ASN A 78 5.66 -9.94 4.03
CA ASN A 78 6.22 -11.01 4.85
C ASN A 78 5.15 -11.74 5.66
N ALA A 79 4.20 -11.00 6.26
CA ALA A 79 3.11 -11.60 7.03
C ALA A 79 2.20 -12.48 6.16
N ILE A 80 1.90 -12.04 4.95
CA ILE A 80 1.11 -12.76 3.95
C ILE A 80 1.86 -14.00 3.46
N GLU A 81 3.17 -13.89 3.19
CA GLU A 81 4.01 -15.03 2.79
C GLU A 81 4.03 -16.11 3.88
N TRP A 82 4.24 -15.72 5.14
CA TRP A 82 4.16 -16.63 6.29
C TRP A 82 2.79 -17.25 6.44
N ALA A 83 1.71 -16.46 6.34
CA ALA A 83 0.35 -16.97 6.44
C ALA A 83 0.03 -17.99 5.33
N MET A 84 0.46 -17.73 4.09
CA MET A 84 0.31 -18.67 2.98
C MET A 84 1.16 -19.92 3.16
N ALA A 85 2.41 -19.79 3.63
CA ALA A 85 3.27 -20.92 3.94
C ALA A 85 2.65 -21.82 5.02
N GLU A 86 2.10 -21.22 6.08
CA GLU A 86 1.41 -21.95 7.15
C GLU A 86 0.17 -22.67 6.62
N MET A 87 -0.66 -22.00 5.82
CA MET A 87 -1.86 -22.57 5.18
C MET A 87 -1.54 -23.76 4.26
N ILE A 88 -0.44 -23.71 3.52
CA ILE A 88 -0.01 -24.82 2.66
C ILE A 88 0.53 -25.98 3.49
N SER A 89 1.19 -25.68 4.62
CA SER A 89 1.76 -26.70 5.50
C SER A 89 0.71 -27.47 6.32
N GLU A 90 -0.41 -26.82 6.65
CA GLU A 90 -1.51 -27.41 7.41
C GLU A 90 -2.84 -27.44 6.63
N PRO A 91 -3.23 -28.57 6.03
CA PRO A 91 -4.42 -28.67 5.17
C PRO A 91 -5.77 -28.42 5.88
N LEU A 92 -5.79 -28.34 7.22
CA LEU A 92 -6.99 -27.99 7.99
C LEU A 92 -7.29 -26.48 7.98
N ILE A 93 -6.24 -25.64 7.90
CA ILE A 93 -6.37 -24.18 7.94
C ILE A 93 -7.11 -23.63 6.70
N PRO A 94 -6.74 -23.96 5.44
CA PRO A 94 -7.43 -23.40 4.27
C PRO A 94 -8.89 -23.86 4.19
N ASN A 95 -9.19 -25.11 4.58
CA ASN A 95 -10.57 -25.61 4.61
C ASN A 95 -11.45 -24.83 5.60
N ARG A 96 -10.90 -24.47 6.76
CA ARG A 96 -11.61 -23.65 7.76
C ARG A 96 -11.78 -22.21 7.27
N ALA A 97 -10.74 -21.63 6.68
CA ALA A 97 -10.78 -20.24 6.18
C ALA A 97 -11.82 -20.08 5.05
N ILE A 98 -11.85 -21.00 4.09
CA ILE A 98 -12.87 -21.01 3.02
C ILE A 98 -14.26 -21.12 3.61
N LYS A 99 -14.46 -22.04 4.57
CA LYS A 99 -15.76 -22.20 5.23
C LYS A 99 -16.19 -20.95 6.01
N GLU A 100 -15.28 -20.29 6.73
CA GLU A 100 -15.59 -19.06 7.48
C GLU A 100 -16.01 -17.92 6.54
N ILE A 101 -15.35 -17.78 5.39
CA ILE A 101 -15.74 -16.80 4.36
C ILE A 101 -17.10 -17.15 3.76
N ASP A 102 -17.34 -18.42 3.40
CA ASP A 102 -18.63 -18.86 2.87
C ASP A 102 -19.77 -18.68 3.88
N ASP A 103 -19.50 -18.91 5.18
CA ASP A 103 -20.49 -18.78 6.25
C ASP A 103 -20.85 -17.31 6.54
N ILE A 104 -19.91 -16.37 6.44
CA ILE A 104 -20.12 -14.95 6.78
C ILE A 104 -20.55 -14.13 5.56
N VAL A 105 -19.87 -14.31 4.43
CA VAL A 105 -20.04 -13.48 3.21
C VAL A 105 -20.91 -14.19 2.18
N GLY A 106 -20.71 -15.51 2.05
CA GLY A 106 -21.31 -16.33 1.00
C GLY A 106 -20.73 -16.02 -0.39
N CYS A 107 -21.28 -16.66 -1.43
CA CYS A 107 -20.71 -16.62 -2.79
C CYS A 107 -21.34 -15.56 -3.71
N ASN A 108 -22.25 -14.71 -3.20
CA ASN A 108 -23.11 -13.85 -4.03
C ASN A 108 -22.72 -12.36 -4.00
N ARG A 109 -21.70 -11.97 -3.22
CA ARG A 109 -21.24 -10.59 -3.09
C ARG A 109 -19.75 -10.52 -2.75
N LEU A 110 -19.17 -9.34 -2.92
CA LEU A 110 -17.81 -9.05 -2.45
C LEU A 110 -17.79 -8.90 -0.93
N VAL A 111 -16.61 -9.16 -0.35
CA VAL A 111 -16.34 -8.94 1.08
C VAL A 111 -16.40 -7.45 1.39
N GLU A 112 -17.08 -7.10 2.48
CA GLU A 112 -17.18 -5.75 3.02
C GLU A 112 -16.48 -5.65 4.38
N GLU A 113 -16.09 -4.44 4.81
CA GLU A 113 -15.40 -4.27 6.10
C GLU A 113 -16.22 -4.76 7.30
N SER A 114 -17.56 -4.70 7.21
CA SER A 114 -18.47 -5.22 8.23
C SER A 114 -18.44 -6.74 8.37
N ASP A 115 -17.88 -7.46 7.39
CA ASP A 115 -17.76 -8.91 7.44
C ASP A 115 -16.59 -9.38 8.31
N VAL A 116 -15.65 -8.48 8.60
CA VAL A 116 -14.52 -8.78 9.48
C VAL A 116 -15.04 -8.77 10.93
N PRO A 117 -15.05 -9.91 11.63
CA PRO A 117 -15.49 -9.95 13.02
C PRO A 117 -14.58 -9.06 13.86
N SER A 118 -15.14 -8.18 14.69
CA SER A 118 -14.37 -7.37 15.64
C SER A 118 -13.71 -8.29 16.66
N ARG A 119 -12.52 -8.81 16.36
CA ARG A 119 -11.66 -9.50 17.33
C ARG A 119 -10.66 -8.47 17.86
N THR A 120 -11.12 -7.72 18.86
CA THR A 120 -10.24 -7.11 19.88
C THR A 120 -10.21 -8.03 21.08
#